data_AF-A0A829QGH6-F1
#
_entry.id   AF-A0A829QGH6-F1
#
_cell.length_a   1.000
_cell.length_b   1.000
_cell.length_c   1.000
_cell.angle_alpha   90.00
_cell.angle_beta   90.00
_cell.angle_gamma   90.00
#
_symmetry.space_group_name_H-M   'P 1'
#
loop_
_entity.id
_entity.type
_entity.pdbx_description
1 polymer ?
#
loop_
_entity_poly.entity_id
_entity_poly.type
_entity_poly.pdbx_seq_one_letter_code
_entity_poly.pdbx_strand_id
1 'polypeptide(L)' 'MLRGQAGVGKTALLRYVLGKASGQLIAQASGIQSEMELAFAGLQQFCAPLTKYSGAIPDPQREALTIAFGTRSGPRPIAF' A
#
# COMPACT_ATOMS: atom_id res chain seq x y z
N MET A 1 2.14 0.57 19.06
CA MET A 1 3.50 0.69 18.49
C MET A 1 4.36 -0.44 19.05
N LEU A 2 4.93 -1.30 18.21
CA LEU A 2 5.80 -2.41 18.64
C LEU A 2 7.27 -1.97 18.51
N ARG A 3 8.04 -2.02 19.61
CA ARG A 3 9.46 -1.65 19.64
C ARG A 3 10.29 -2.81 20.20
N GLY A 4 11.55 -2.89 19.80
CA GLY A 4 12.47 -3.94 20.23
C GLY A 4 13.69 -4.03 19.32
N GLN A 5 14.71 -4.77 19.75
CA GLN A 5 15.99 -4.90 19.03
C GLN A 5 15.83 -5.50 17.63
N ALA A 6 16.81 -5.26 16.76
CA ALA A 6 16.89 -5.97 15.48
C ALA A 6 16.91 -7.49 15.72
N GLY A 7 16.19 -8.27 14.90
CA GLY A 7 16.13 -9.72 15.05
C GLY A 7 15.22 -10.27 16.17
N VAL A 8 14.67 -9.44 17.07
CA VAL A 8 13.80 -9.91 18.19
C VAL A 8 12.44 -10.50 17.74
N GLY A 9 12.18 -10.61 16.44
CA GLY A 9 10.96 -11.25 15.92
C GLY A 9 9.74 -10.34 15.76
N LYS A 10 9.89 -9.00 15.81
CA LYS A 10 8.76 -8.06 15.62
C LYS A 10 7.94 -8.33 14.35
N THR A 11 8.62 -8.59 13.23
CA THR A 11 7.96 -8.90 11.95
C THR A 11 7.24 -10.24 12.00
N ALA A 12 7.82 -11.25 12.66
CA ALA A 12 7.16 -12.55 12.84
C ALA A 12 5.90 -12.41 13.71
N LEU A 13 5.95 -11.62 14.78
CA LEU A 13 4.81 -11.34 15.64
C LEU A 13 3.70 -10.60 14.87
N LEU A 14 4.04 -9.58 14.08
CA LEU A 14 3.06 -8.89 13.24
C LEU A 14 2.41 -9.87 12.25
N ARG A 15 3.19 -10.70 11.54
CA ARG A 15 2.64 -11.71 10.61
C ARG A 15 1.69 -12.70 11.30
N TYR A 16 2.00 -13.11 12.53
CA TYR A 16 1.11 -13.95 13.33
C TYR A 16 -0.24 -13.28 13.60
N VAL A 17 -0.22 -12.02 14.04
CA VAL A 17 -1.44 -11.24 14.31
C VAL A 17 -2.26 -11.02 13.04
N LEU A 18 -1.59 -10.76 11.90
CA LEU A 18 -2.27 -10.58 10.62
C LEU A 18 -3.01 -11.85 10.19
N GLY A 19 -2.47 -13.04 10.46
CA GLY A 19 -3.16 -14.31 10.22
C GLY A 19 -4.44 -14.52 11.06
N LYS A 20 -4.67 -13.68 12.08
CA LYS A 20 -5.86 -13.69 12.92
C LYS A 20 -6.86 -12.57 12.60
N ALA A 21 -6.48 -11.60 11.76
CA ALA A 21 -7.30 -10.43 11.42
C ALA A 21 -8.27 -10.71 10.25
N SER A 22 -9.04 -11.80 10.32
CA SER A 22 -10.00 -12.18 9.27
C SER A 22 -11.08 -11.11 9.09
N GLY A 23 -11.41 -10.80 7.84
CA GLY A 23 -12.47 -9.84 7.50
C GLY A 23 -12.06 -8.37 7.62
N GLN A 24 -10.84 -8.06 8.09
CA GLN A 24 -10.32 -6.71 8.11
C GLN A 24 -9.57 -6.37 6.83
N LEU A 25 -9.62 -5.10 6.42
CA LEU A 25 -8.72 -4.57 5.43
C LEU A 25 -7.36 -4.31 6.07
N ILE A 26 -6.33 -4.98 5.58
CA ILE A 26 -4.97 -4.84 6.09
C ILE A 26 -4.16 -4.05 5.08
N ALA A 27 -3.63 -2.90 5.51
CA ALA A 27 -2.60 -2.15 4.80
C ALA A 27 -1.22 -2.43 5.42
N GLN A 28 -0.25 -2.77 4.57
CA GLN A 28 1.13 -3.03 4.99
C GLN A 28 2.07 -2.17 4.16
N ALA A 29 3.07 -1.61 4.82
CA ALA A 29 4.18 -0.93 4.19
C ALA A 29 5.47 -1.33 4.91
N SER A 30 6.53 -1.52 4.15
CA SER A 30 7.88 -1.78 4.65
C SER A 30 8.79 -0.66 4.17
N GLY A 31 9.57 -0.08 5.09
CA GLY A 31 10.67 0.80 4.70
C GLY A 31 11.87 -0.06 4.30
N ILE A 32 12.24 -0.04 3.03
CA ILE A 32 13.48 -0.66 2.53
C ILE A 32 14.46 0.47 2.22
N GLN A 33 15.68 0.40 2.74
CA GLN A 33 16.67 1.47 2.55
C GLN A 33 16.99 1.72 1.07
N SER A 34 16.97 0.69 0.24
CA SER A 34 17.16 0.83 -1.21
C SER A 34 16.03 1.58 -1.92
N GLU A 35 14.86 1.73 -1.29
CA GLU A 35 13.71 2.46 -1.84
C GLU A 35 13.72 3.95 -1.44
N MET A 36 14.80 4.46 -0.83
CA MET A 36 14.89 5.88 -0.43
C MET A 36 14.70 6.84 -1.60
N GLU A 37 15.18 6.48 -2.79
CA GLU A 37 15.04 7.29 -4.01
C GLU A 37 13.68 7.10 -4.70
N LEU A 38 12.87 6.14 -4.25
CA LEU A 38 11.53 5.88 -4.79
C LEU A 38 10.49 6.65 -3.97
N ALA A 39 10.27 7.89 -4.35
CA ALA A 39 9.25 8.73 -3.75
C ALA A 39 7.89 8.00 -3.71
N PHE A 40 7.24 8.04 -2.54
CA PHE A 40 5.93 7.44 -2.29
C PHE A 40 5.84 5.90 -2.41
N ALA A 41 6.95 5.16 -2.45
CA ALA A 41 6.92 3.69 -2.48
C ALA A 41 6.12 3.08 -1.30
N GLY A 42 6.35 3.57 -0.08
CA GLY A 42 5.58 3.13 1.10
C GLY A 42 4.09 3.50 1.03
N LEU A 43 3.74 4.63 0.40
CA LEU A 43 2.34 5.03 0.20
C LEU A 43 1.66 4.13 -0.84
N GLN A 44 2.37 3.74 -1.90
CA GLN A 44 1.86 2.78 -2.87
C GLN A 44 1.58 1.42 -2.21
N GLN A 45 2.50 0.90 -1.41
CA GLN A 45 2.31 -0.34 -0.64
C GLN A 45 1.09 -0.24 0.31
N PHE A 46 0.97 0.90 1.01
CA PHE A 46 -0.15 1.15 1.91
C PHE A 46 -1.51 1.18 1.20
N CYS A 47 -1.57 1.80 0.02
CA CYS A 47 -2.81 1.95 -0.73
C CYS A 47 -3.15 0.74 -1.62
N ALA A 48 -2.21 -0.17 -1.88
CA ALA A 48 -2.44 -1.34 -2.74
C ALA A 48 -3.70 -2.15 -2.37
N PRO A 49 -4.02 -2.43 -1.08
CA PRO A 49 -5.24 -3.14 -0.71
C PRO A 49 -6.53 -2.36 -0.96
N LEU A 50 -6.46 -1.03 -1.10
CA LEU A 50 -7.61 -0.17 -1.37
C LEU A 50 -8.04 -0.21 -2.85
N THR A 51 -7.14 -0.62 -3.75
CA THR A 51 -7.41 -0.68 -5.20
C THR A 51 -8.59 -1.58 -5.56
N LYS A 52 -8.90 -2.59 -4.72
CA LYS A 52 -10.10 -3.43 -4.88
C LYS A 52 -11.43 -2.67 -4.77
N TYR A 53 -11.42 -1.49 -4.14
CA TYR A 53 -12.59 -0.62 -4.04
C TYR A 53 -12.67 0.42 -5.16
N SER A 54 -11.74 0.41 -6.12
CA SER A 54 -11.78 1.31 -7.28
C SER A 54 -13.07 1.16 -8.10
N GLY A 55 -13.75 0.01 -7.99
CA GLY A 55 -15.08 -0.24 -8.52
C GLY A 55 -16.18 0.70 -8.00
N ALA A 56 -15.99 1.33 -6.85
CA ALA A 56 -16.99 2.15 -6.16
C ALA A 56 -16.87 3.65 -6.43
N ILE A 57 -15.85 4.08 -7.18
CA ILE A 57 -15.64 5.49 -7.54
C ILE A 57 -15.93 5.71 -9.03
N PRO A 58 -16.27 6.95 -9.43
CA PRO A 58 -16.58 7.25 -10.82
C PRO A 58 -15.35 7.04 -11.73
N ASP A 59 -15.63 6.79 -13.00
CA ASP A 59 -14.62 6.36 -13.98
C ASP A 59 -13.40 7.29 -14.10
N PRO A 60 -13.54 8.63 -14.08
CA PRO A 60 -12.37 9.52 -14.14
C PRO A 60 -11.40 9.32 -12.96
N GLN A 61 -11.92 9.17 -11.74
CA GLN A 61 -11.10 8.95 -10.55
C GLN A 61 -10.48 7.55 -10.54
N ARG A 62 -11.23 6.55 -11.02
CA ARG A 62 -10.73 5.19 -11.21
C ARG A 62 -9.55 5.17 -12.18
N GLU A 63 -9.70 5.82 -13.32
CA GLU A 63 -8.65 5.92 -14.33
C GLU A 63 -7.41 6.63 -13.77
N ALA A 64 -7.59 7.77 -13.12
CA ALA A 64 -6.51 8.49 -12.45
C ALA A 64 -5.74 7.62 -11.45
N LEU A 65 -6.44 6.86 -10.60
CA LEU A 65 -5.79 5.94 -9.65
C LEU A 65 -5.07 4.80 -10.37
N THR A 66 -5.71 4.13 -11.33
CA THR A 66 -5.05 3.00 -12.03
C THR A 66 -3.77 3.40 -12.75
N ILE A 67 -3.71 4.63 -13.28
CA ILE A 67 -2.49 5.22 -13.85
C ILE A 67 -1.47 5.57 -12.75
N ALA A 68 -1.89 6.23 -11.67
CA ALA A 68 -1.00 6.61 -10.56
C ALA A 68 -0.35 5.39 -9.87
N PHE A 69 -1.06 4.26 -9.82
CA PHE A 69 -0.55 2.98 -9.29
C PHE A 69 0.20 2.14 -10.34
N GLY A 70 0.36 2.63 -11.57
CA GLY A 70 1.10 1.92 -12.62
C GLY A 70 0.41 0.65 -13.14
N THR A 71 -0.84 0.40 -12.76
CA THR A 71 -1.63 -0.77 -13.22
C THR A 71 -2.15 -0.60 -14.65
N ARG A 72 -2.18 0.64 -15.15
CA ARG A 72 -2.53 0.99 -16.52
C ARG A 72 -1.60 2.09 -17.02
N SER A 73 -1.16 2.00 -18.27
CA SER A 73 -0.44 3.09 -18.94
C SER A 73 -1.39 4.22 -19.31
N GLY A 74 -0.95 5.47 -19.12
CA GLY A 74 -1.71 6.66 -19.48
C GLY A 74 -0.94 7.94 -19.16
N PRO A 75 -1.45 9.12 -19.59
CA PRO A 75 -0.87 10.40 -19.22
C PRO A 75 -0.95 10.59 -17.70
N ARG A 76 -0.01 11.35 -17.12
CA ARG A 76 -0.07 11.67 -15.68
C ARG A 76 -1.46 12.27 -15.37
N PRO A 77 -2.17 11.77 -14.35
CA PRO A 77 -3.46 12.33 -13.98
C PRO A 77 -3.29 13.81 -13.62
N ILE A 78 -4.13 14.65 -14.22
CA ILE A 78 -4.22 16.06 -13.86
C ILE A 78 -5.14 16.19 -12.64
N ALA A 79 -4.73 17.02 -11.67
CA ALA A 79 -5.62 17.39 -10.58
C ALA A 79 -6.80 18.20 -11.16
N PHE A 80 -8.02 17.91 -10.69
CA PHE A 80 -9.20 18.72 -10.98
C PHE A 80 -9.06 20.10 -10.34
#